data_AF-A0A4S3JR51-F1
#
_entry.id   AF-A0A4S3JR51-F1
#
_cell.length_a   1.000
_cell.length_b   1.000
_cell.length_c   1.000
_cell.angle_alpha   90.00
_cell.angle_beta   90.00
_cell.angle_gamma   90.00
#
_symmetry.space_group_name_H-M   'P 1'
#
loop_
_entity.id
_entity.type
_entity.pdbx_description
1 polymer ?
#
loop_
_entity_poly.entity_id
_entity_poly.type
_entity_poly.pdbx_seq_one_letter_code
_entity_poly.pdbx_strand_id
1 'polypeptide(L)'
;MALKILICGGGISGNALAFWLSQRHDVTVIEHFPSLRYSGLQLDLRGPGIEVLRRMGLETAFRACTVHEQGLQLVDSWNRRWAWFAANRSGHGLQNFTTDFEIMRGDLCRLLYDACRDRVRYIFGHRVQHLEQTAHNVTVLFSDGQQDRFDFVVGADGLGSRTRRMMLDADAPDPLRPVGTTAGYFTMARELQPGEQYMASCYLAT
;
A
#
# COMPACT_ATOMS: atom_id res chain seq x y z
N MET A 1 -17.29 23.22 -7.71
CA MET A 1 -17.31 22.39 -8.93
C MET A 1 -16.59 21.09 -8.64
N ALA A 2 -17.04 19.96 -9.19
CA ALA A 2 -16.32 18.70 -9.09
C ALA A 2 -15.09 18.77 -10.01
N LEU A 3 -13.92 18.39 -9.49
CA LEU A 3 -12.68 18.30 -10.26
C LEU A 3 -12.58 16.92 -10.90
N LYS A 4 -11.90 16.82 -12.03
CA LYS A 4 -11.53 15.57 -12.69
C LYS A 4 -10.08 15.23 -12.34
N ILE A 5 -9.88 14.11 -11.64
CA ILE A 5 -8.60 13.78 -11.00
C ILE A 5 -8.14 12.40 -11.47
N LEU A 6 -6.89 12.32 -11.94
CA LEU A 6 -6.20 11.07 -12.23
C LEU A 6 -5.30 10.67 -11.07
N ILE A 7 -5.40 9.42 -10.62
CA ILE A 7 -4.50 8.80 -9.66
C ILE A 7 -3.74 7.68 -10.37
N CYS A 8 -2.41 7.79 -10.40
CA CYS A 8 -1.52 6.82 -11.03
C CYS A 8 -1.08 5.77 -10.00
N GLY A 9 -1.77 4.63 -9.93
CA GLY A 9 -1.45 3.50 -9.06
C GLY A 9 -2.65 3.07 -8.20
N GLY A 10 -3.04 1.80 -8.31
CA GLY A 10 -4.16 1.19 -7.56
C GLY A 10 -3.71 0.49 -6.28
N GLY A 11 -2.68 1.01 -5.60
CA GLY A 11 -2.15 0.46 -4.36
C GLY A 11 -2.83 1.00 -3.09
N ILE A 12 -2.16 0.90 -1.95
CA ILE A 12 -2.67 1.35 -0.64
C ILE A 12 -2.99 2.86 -0.67
N SER A 13 -1.99 3.69 -1.00
CA SER A 13 -2.16 5.15 -1.04
C SER A 13 -3.14 5.60 -2.11
N GLY A 14 -3.09 4.99 -3.30
CA GLY A 14 -3.99 5.31 -4.41
C GLY A 14 -5.46 5.06 -4.07
N ASN A 15 -5.78 3.88 -3.53
CA ASN A 15 -7.17 3.54 -3.15
C ASN A 15 -7.64 4.34 -1.93
N ALA A 16 -6.77 4.58 -0.94
CA ALA A 16 -7.11 5.43 0.21
C ALA A 16 -7.42 6.88 -0.22
N LEU A 17 -6.64 7.44 -1.14
CA LEU A 17 -6.90 8.77 -1.69
C LEU A 17 -8.17 8.79 -2.53
N ALA A 18 -8.36 7.79 -3.40
CA ALA A 18 -9.55 7.66 -4.24
C ALA A 18 -10.83 7.60 -3.41
N PHE A 19 -10.81 6.89 -2.27
CA PHE A 19 -11.94 6.83 -1.34
C PHE A 19 -12.39 8.22 -0.85
N TRP A 20 -11.44 9.09 -0.49
CA TRP A 20 -11.78 10.42 0.01
C TRP A 20 -12.19 11.37 -1.11
N LEU A 21 -11.46 11.38 -2.24
CA LEU A 21 -11.74 12.30 -3.34
C LEU A 21 -13.04 11.97 -4.08
N SER A 22 -13.36 10.68 -4.26
CA SER A 22 -14.57 10.24 -4.99
C SER A 22 -15.88 10.64 -4.32
N GLN A 23 -15.86 11.12 -3.09
CA GLN A 23 -17.04 11.66 -2.42
C GLN A 23 -17.50 13.00 -3.01
N ARG A 24 -16.61 13.72 -3.71
CA ARG A 24 -16.86 15.10 -4.21
C ARG A 24 -16.30 15.39 -5.60
N HIS A 25 -15.54 14.48 -6.17
CA HIS A 25 -14.78 14.67 -7.42
C HIS A 25 -14.92 13.46 -8.34
N ASP A 26 -14.69 13.66 -9.63
CA ASP A 26 -14.61 12.60 -10.62
C ASP A 26 -13.19 12.01 -10.61
N VAL A 27 -13.06 10.78 -10.11
CA VAL A 27 -11.77 10.14 -9.87
C VAL A 27 -11.58 8.97 -10.82
N THR A 28 -10.49 9.01 -11.57
CA THR A 28 -9.99 7.87 -12.33
C THR A 28 -8.70 7.36 -11.68
N VAL A 29 -8.64 6.06 -11.40
CA VAL A 29 -7.42 5.37 -10.97
C VAL A 29 -6.93 4.50 -12.11
N ILE A 30 -5.67 4.67 -12.51
CA ILE A 30 -5.01 3.75 -13.43
C ILE A 30 -4.07 2.82 -12.66
N GLU A 31 -3.94 1.59 -13.13
CA GLU A 31 -2.98 0.61 -12.62
C GLU A 31 -2.32 -0.11 -13.80
N HIS A 32 -1.00 -0.26 -13.76
CA HIS A 32 -0.27 -0.85 -14.87
C HIS A 32 -0.41 -2.38 -14.93
N PHE A 33 -0.69 -3.02 -13.80
CA PHE A 33 -1.04 -4.43 -13.79
C PHE A 33 -2.44 -4.65 -14.37
N PRO A 34 -2.69 -5.79 -15.06
CA PRO A 34 -3.98 -6.08 -15.68
C PRO A 34 -5.11 -6.33 -14.67
N SER A 35 -4.79 -6.42 -13.38
CA SER A 35 -5.74 -6.54 -12.28
C SER A 35 -5.14 -5.98 -10.99
N LEU A 36 -5.99 -5.78 -9.98
CA LEU A 36 -5.55 -5.32 -8.68
C LEU A 36 -4.57 -6.32 -8.03
N ARG A 37 -3.45 -5.81 -7.53
CA ARG A 37 -2.44 -6.65 -6.89
C ARG A 37 -2.77 -6.96 -5.44
N TYR A 38 -3.23 -8.19 -5.24
CA TYR A 38 -3.49 -8.79 -3.93
C TYR A 38 -2.27 -9.50 -3.31
N SER A 39 -1.06 -9.28 -3.84
CA SER A 39 0.17 -9.85 -3.29
C SER A 39 0.91 -8.87 -2.38
N GLY A 40 1.78 -9.42 -1.55
CA GLY A 40 2.60 -8.70 -0.59
C GLY A 40 2.50 -9.31 0.79
N LEU A 41 3.29 -8.77 1.72
CA LEU A 41 3.44 -9.30 3.07
C LEU A 41 2.68 -8.46 4.08
N GLN A 42 2.79 -8.84 5.35
CA GLN A 42 2.20 -8.11 6.48
C GLN A 42 2.59 -6.62 6.44
N LEU A 43 1.61 -5.77 6.71
CA LEU A 43 1.74 -4.35 6.97
C LEU A 43 1.11 -4.04 8.31
N ASP A 44 1.74 -3.17 9.07
CA ASP A 44 1.13 -2.59 10.26
C ASP A 44 0.52 -1.21 9.97
N LEU A 45 -0.70 -0.99 10.46
CA LEU A 45 -1.20 0.36 10.67
C LEU A 45 -0.81 0.84 12.05
N ARG A 46 -0.19 2.02 12.10
CA ARG A 46 0.26 2.66 13.33
C ARG A 46 -0.38 4.02 13.49
N GLY A 47 -0.69 4.41 14.72
CA GLY A 47 -1.21 5.74 15.11
C GLY A 47 -2.14 6.39 14.08
N PRO A 48 -1.66 7.36 13.26
CA PRO A 48 -2.48 8.04 12.25
C PRO A 48 -3.14 7.13 11.22
N GLY A 49 -2.50 6.03 10.82
CA GLY A 49 -3.07 5.09 9.85
C GLY A 49 -4.33 4.41 10.37
N ILE A 50 -4.35 4.10 11.68
CA ILE A 50 -5.53 3.55 12.36
C ILE A 50 -6.66 4.57 12.40
N GLU A 51 -6.33 5.83 12.72
CA GLU A 51 -7.32 6.91 12.75
C GLU A 51 -7.94 7.16 11.37
N VAL A 52 -7.14 7.16 10.30
CA VAL A 52 -7.65 7.28 8.93
C VAL A 52 -8.59 6.12 8.60
N LEU A 53 -8.19 4.88 8.87
CA LEU A 53 -9.03 3.69 8.65
C LEU A 53 -10.37 3.78 9.38
N ARG A 54 -10.35 4.26 10.64
CA ARG A 54 -11.56 4.49 11.46
C ARG A 54 -12.49 5.51 10.82
N ARG A 55 -11.95 6.64 10.37
CA ARG A 55 -12.73 7.69 9.68
C ARG A 55 -13.32 7.21 8.36
N MET A 56 -12.69 6.22 7.72
CA MET A 56 -13.24 5.57 6.53
C MET A 56 -14.36 4.57 6.87
N GLY A 57 -14.59 4.26 8.15
CA GLY A 57 -15.58 3.26 8.59
C GLY A 57 -15.13 1.82 8.37
N LEU A 58 -13.83 1.58 8.16
CA LEU A 58 -13.30 0.28 7.71
C LEU A 58 -12.72 -0.59 8.83
N GLU A 59 -12.75 -0.14 10.10
CA GLU A 59 -12.12 -0.87 11.21
C GLU A 59 -12.68 -2.30 11.38
N THR A 60 -13.99 -2.48 11.32
CA THR A 60 -14.61 -3.80 11.47
C THR A 60 -14.16 -4.77 10.37
N ALA A 61 -14.19 -4.33 9.11
CA ALA A 61 -13.78 -5.15 7.97
C ALA A 61 -12.26 -5.41 7.98
N PHE A 62 -11.46 -4.45 8.43
CA PHE A 62 -10.03 -4.64 8.64
C PHE A 62 -9.75 -5.73 9.67
N ARG A 63 -10.42 -5.68 10.84
CA ARG A 63 -10.27 -6.68 11.92
C ARG A 63 -10.70 -8.09 11.50
N ALA A 64 -11.55 -8.22 10.49
CA ALA A 64 -11.92 -9.53 9.94
C ALA A 64 -10.79 -10.17 9.10
N CYS A 65 -9.81 -9.37 8.67
CA CYS A 65 -8.69 -9.79 7.82
C CYS A 65 -7.32 -9.71 8.55
N THR A 66 -7.31 -9.41 9.85
CA THR A 66 -6.07 -9.26 10.61
C THR A 66 -5.32 -10.58 10.76
N VAL A 67 -3.99 -10.50 10.75
CA VAL A 67 -3.14 -11.65 11.05
C VAL A 67 -3.01 -11.76 12.57
N HIS A 68 -3.33 -12.93 13.13
CA HIS A 68 -3.24 -13.19 14.56
C HIS A 68 -1.85 -13.69 14.97
N GLU A 69 -0.83 -12.89 14.71
CA GLU A 69 0.54 -13.16 15.12
C GLU A 69 0.69 -13.00 16.65
N GLN A 70 1.40 -13.94 17.28
CA GLN A 70 1.60 -13.94 18.75
C GLN A 70 2.79 -13.07 19.20
N GLY A 71 3.66 -12.70 18.27
CA GLY A 71 4.87 -11.95 18.53
C GLY A 71 6.02 -12.30 17.59
N LEU A 72 7.14 -11.61 17.78
CA LEU A 72 8.38 -11.75 17.01
C LEU A 72 9.44 -12.48 17.82
N GLN A 73 10.05 -13.52 17.24
CA GLN A 73 11.26 -14.14 17.77
C GLN A 73 12.48 -13.79 16.91
N LEU A 74 13.61 -13.54 17.58
CA LEU A 74 14.92 -13.49 16.96
C LEU A 74 15.58 -14.86 17.12
N VAL A 75 16.01 -15.45 16.02
CA VAL A 75 16.59 -16.80 15.98
C VAL A 75 17.92 -16.82 15.23
N ASP A 76 18.79 -17.76 15.59
CA ASP A 76 20.00 -18.09 14.82
C ASP A 76 19.72 -19.05 13.65
N SER A 77 20.78 -19.39 12.91
CA SER A 77 20.73 -20.33 11.78
C SER A 77 20.33 -21.76 12.18
N TRP A 78 20.34 -22.11 13.47
CA TRP A 78 19.89 -23.39 14.02
C TRP A 78 18.50 -23.29 14.67
N ASN A 79 17.75 -22.22 14.42
CA ASN A 79 16.44 -21.95 15.02
C ASN A 79 16.44 -21.77 16.55
N ARG A 80 17.60 -21.50 17.17
CA ARG A 80 17.63 -21.22 18.62
C ARG A 80 17.18 -19.79 18.86
N ARG A 81 16.17 -19.62 19.71
CA ARG A 81 15.60 -18.31 20.05
C ARG A 81 16.52 -17.54 20.99
N TRP A 82 16.98 -16.38 20.55
CA TRP A 82 17.78 -15.45 21.35
C TRP A 82 16.92 -14.40 22.07
N ALA A 83 15.80 -14.00 21.45
CA ALA A 83 14.87 -13.04 22.03
C ALA A 83 13.42 -13.34 21.62
N TRP A 84 12.48 -12.93 22.48
CA TRP A 84 11.04 -13.01 22.24
C TRP A 84 10.35 -11.69 22.59
N PHE A 85 9.56 -11.18 21.65
CA PHE A 85 8.75 -9.99 21.81
C PHE A 85 7.29 -10.34 21.58
N ALA A 86 6.52 -10.48 22.66
CA ALA A 86 5.10 -10.78 22.58
C ALA A 86 4.32 -9.65 21.87
N ALA A 87 3.30 -10.04 21.12
CA ALA A 87 2.35 -9.11 20.52
C ALA A 87 1.63 -8.30 21.61
N ASN A 88 1.56 -6.98 21.42
CA ASN A 88 0.74 -6.15 22.30
C ASN A 88 -0.70 -6.14 21.78
N ARG A 89 -1.57 -6.88 22.47
CA ARG A 89 -3.01 -7.01 22.17
C ARG A 89 -3.91 -6.19 23.08
N SER A 90 -3.32 -5.40 23.98
CA SER A 90 -4.09 -4.66 24.99
C SER A 90 -4.81 -3.44 24.41
N GLY A 91 -4.47 -3.03 23.18
CA GLY A 91 -4.93 -1.77 22.59
C GLY A 91 -4.37 -0.52 23.29
N HIS A 92 -3.53 -0.69 24.31
CA HIS A 92 -2.94 0.36 25.12
C HIS A 92 -1.41 0.24 25.16
N GLY A 93 -0.72 1.36 25.41
CA GLY A 93 0.74 1.42 25.43
C GLY A 93 1.38 1.52 24.04
N LEU A 94 2.71 1.43 23.98
CA LEU A 94 3.46 1.46 22.72
C LEU A 94 3.10 0.22 21.88
N GLN A 95 2.89 0.44 20.58
CA GLN A 95 2.74 -0.67 19.65
C GLN A 95 4.09 -1.40 19.52
N ASN A 96 4.13 -2.69 19.87
CA ASN A 96 5.34 -3.54 19.78
C ASN A 96 5.62 -3.94 18.31
N PHE A 97 6.57 -4.84 18.07
CA PHE A 97 6.84 -5.38 16.73
C PHE A 97 5.58 -5.98 16.07
N THR A 98 4.73 -6.64 16.86
CA THR A 98 3.45 -7.23 16.42
C THR A 98 2.27 -6.52 17.08
N THR A 99 1.20 -6.26 16.31
CA THR A 99 0.03 -5.50 16.77
C THR A 99 -1.30 -6.07 16.25
N ASP A 100 -2.41 -5.73 16.92
CA ASP A 100 -3.77 -6.05 16.42
C ASP A 100 -4.16 -5.26 15.15
N PHE A 101 -3.27 -4.40 14.65
CA PHE A 101 -3.44 -3.63 13.42
C PHE A 101 -2.50 -4.11 12.31
N GLU A 102 -2.28 -5.42 12.27
CA GLU A 102 -1.48 -6.09 11.26
C GLU A 102 -2.36 -6.84 10.25
N ILE A 103 -2.10 -6.62 8.96
CA ILE A 103 -2.88 -7.18 7.86
C ILE A 103 -1.97 -7.49 6.67
N MET A 104 -2.30 -8.50 5.87
CA MET A 104 -1.61 -8.73 4.60
C MET A 104 -1.82 -7.53 3.66
N ARG A 105 -0.75 -7.04 3.01
CA ARG A 105 -0.84 -5.94 2.04
C ARG A 105 -1.97 -6.14 1.03
N GLY A 106 -2.10 -7.36 0.52
CA GLY A 106 -3.13 -7.72 -0.46
C GLY A 106 -4.54 -7.47 0.05
N ASP A 107 -4.82 -7.88 1.29
CA ASP A 107 -6.13 -7.68 1.91
C ASP A 107 -6.41 -6.22 2.23
N LEU A 108 -5.42 -5.45 2.70
CA LEU A 108 -5.60 -4.01 2.89
C LEU A 108 -5.88 -3.30 1.55
N CYS A 109 -5.17 -3.69 0.50
CA CYS A 109 -5.35 -3.14 -0.84
C CYS A 109 -6.77 -3.43 -1.36
N ARG A 110 -7.25 -4.67 -1.19
CA ARG A 110 -8.61 -5.10 -1.55
C ARG A 110 -9.67 -4.35 -0.74
N LEU A 111 -9.49 -4.27 0.57
CA LEU A 111 -10.40 -3.56 1.47
C LEU A 111 -10.59 -2.09 1.04
N LEU A 112 -9.50 -1.39 0.73
CA LEU A 112 -9.54 0.00 0.29
C LEU A 112 -10.16 0.16 -1.10
N TYR A 113 -9.85 -0.78 -2.01
CA TYR A 113 -10.44 -0.82 -3.35
C TYR A 113 -11.97 -1.04 -3.29
N ASP A 114 -12.41 -2.06 -2.56
CA ASP A 114 -13.83 -2.40 -2.44
C ASP A 114 -14.63 -1.25 -1.79
N ALA A 115 -14.01 -0.47 -0.90
CA ALA A 115 -14.64 0.69 -0.27
C ALA A 115 -14.95 1.87 -1.23
N CYS A 116 -14.37 1.91 -2.44
CA CYS A 116 -14.54 3.03 -3.36
C CYS A 116 -14.76 2.66 -4.85
N ARG A 117 -14.60 1.40 -5.24
CA ARG A 117 -14.73 0.90 -6.62
C ARG A 117 -16.00 1.32 -7.36
N ASP A 118 -17.13 1.47 -6.65
CA ASP A 118 -18.40 1.83 -7.30
C ASP A 118 -18.54 3.34 -7.56
N ARG A 119 -17.63 4.15 -7.02
CA ARG A 119 -17.57 5.62 -7.21
C ARG A 119 -16.36 6.08 -8.00
N VAL A 120 -15.46 5.17 -8.36
CA VAL A 120 -14.16 5.46 -8.97
C VAL A 120 -14.04 4.70 -10.27
N ARG A 121 -13.62 5.37 -11.34
CA ARG A 121 -13.30 4.70 -12.59
C ARG A 121 -11.92 4.05 -12.49
N TYR A 122 -11.88 2.72 -12.48
CA TYR A 122 -10.62 1.97 -12.51
C TYR A 122 -10.27 1.54 -13.93
N ILE A 123 -9.02 1.74 -14.32
CA ILE A 123 -8.48 1.30 -15.61
C ILE A 123 -7.19 0.51 -15.38
N PHE A 124 -7.28 -0.81 -15.51
CA PHE A 124 -6.16 -1.73 -15.34
C PHE A 124 -5.38 -1.97 -16.63
N GLY A 125 -4.13 -2.40 -16.53
CA GLY A 125 -3.24 -2.63 -17.67
C GLY A 125 -2.76 -1.34 -18.35
N HIS A 126 -2.99 -0.18 -17.74
CA HIS A 126 -2.69 1.12 -18.32
C HIS A 126 -1.66 1.87 -17.50
N ARG A 127 -0.80 2.63 -18.19
CA ARG A 127 0.19 3.51 -17.57
C ARG A 127 0.23 4.85 -18.30
N VAL A 128 0.60 5.90 -17.58
CA VAL A 128 0.96 7.18 -18.19
C VAL A 128 2.28 7.02 -18.94
N GLN A 129 2.31 7.49 -20.19
CA GLN A 129 3.52 7.63 -20.99
C GLN A 129 4.07 9.06 -20.98
N HIS A 130 3.18 10.06 -20.97
CA HIS A 130 3.57 11.46 -21.00
C HIS A 130 2.56 12.34 -20.25
N LEU A 131 3.05 13.42 -19.66
CA LEU A 131 2.29 14.44 -18.95
C LEU A 131 2.67 15.80 -19.52
N GLU A 132 1.68 16.56 -19.99
CA GLU A 132 1.86 17.94 -20.41
C GLU A 132 0.98 18.84 -19.53
N GLN A 133 1.61 19.64 -18.68
CA GLN A 133 0.92 20.53 -17.74
C GLN A 133 0.79 21.95 -18.33
N THR A 134 -0.40 22.52 -18.17
CA THR A 134 -0.70 23.93 -18.42
C THR A 134 -1.07 24.63 -17.11
N ALA A 135 -1.39 25.92 -17.16
CA ALA A 135 -1.90 26.66 -16.00
C ALA A 135 -3.26 26.16 -15.47
N HIS A 136 -4.00 25.35 -16.25
CA HIS A 136 -5.38 24.99 -15.94
C HIS A 136 -5.66 23.49 -15.91
N ASN A 137 -4.84 22.67 -16.57
CA ASN A 137 -5.05 21.23 -16.66
C ASN A 137 -3.74 20.50 -16.98
N VAL A 138 -3.79 19.18 -16.87
CA VAL A 138 -2.77 18.24 -17.32
C VAL A 138 -3.35 17.37 -18.43
N THR A 139 -2.73 17.41 -19.62
CA THR A 139 -2.99 16.45 -20.69
C THR A 139 -2.14 15.21 -20.46
N VAL A 140 -2.77 14.04 -20.49
CA VAL A 140 -2.16 12.75 -20.17
C VAL A 140 -2.20 11.87 -21.41
N LEU A 141 -1.04 11.38 -21.85
CA LEU A 141 -0.94 10.33 -22.86
C LEU A 141 -0.82 8.98 -22.17
N PHE A 142 -1.73 8.05 -22.45
CA PHE A 142 -1.72 6.70 -21.92
C PHE A 142 -0.97 5.73 -22.84
N SER A 143 -0.66 4.54 -22.31
CA SER A 143 0.13 3.53 -23.01
C SER A 143 -0.52 2.87 -24.21
N ASP A 144 -1.83 3.02 -24.37
CA ASP A 144 -2.60 2.59 -25.53
C ASP A 144 -2.68 3.67 -26.62
N GLY A 145 -2.04 4.83 -26.40
CA GLY A 145 -2.06 5.98 -27.30
C GLY A 145 -3.24 6.93 -27.10
N GLN A 146 -4.20 6.61 -26.21
CA GLN A 146 -5.28 7.53 -25.90
C GLN A 146 -4.77 8.73 -25.09
N GLN A 147 -5.44 9.86 -25.27
CA GLN A 147 -5.20 11.07 -24.50
C GLN A 147 -6.45 11.49 -23.74
N ASP A 148 -6.26 12.01 -22.54
CA ASP A 148 -7.33 12.64 -21.77
C ASP A 148 -6.80 13.81 -20.95
N ARG A 149 -7.69 14.70 -20.53
CA ARG A 149 -7.38 15.90 -19.73
C ARG A 149 -7.94 15.76 -18.32
N PHE A 150 -7.14 16.20 -17.35
CA PHE A 150 -7.48 16.18 -15.93
C PHE A 150 -7.11 17.53 -15.29
N ASP A 151 -7.85 17.93 -14.26
CA ASP A 151 -7.49 19.10 -13.45
C ASP A 151 -6.25 18.81 -12.59
N PHE A 152 -6.14 17.57 -12.08
CA PHE A 152 -5.01 17.12 -11.28
C PHE A 152 -4.57 15.69 -11.64
N VAL A 153 -3.26 15.44 -11.53
CA VAL A 153 -2.66 14.10 -11.62
C VAL A 153 -1.87 13.84 -10.34
N VAL A 154 -2.12 12.71 -9.69
CA VAL A 154 -1.44 12.30 -8.45
C VAL A 154 -0.67 11.00 -8.67
N GLY A 155 0.64 11.03 -8.41
CA GLY A 155 1.48 9.83 -8.41
C GLY A 155 1.30 8.99 -7.15
N ALA A 156 0.79 7.77 -7.30
CA ALA A 156 0.61 6.77 -6.23
C ALA A 156 1.21 5.40 -6.63
N ASP A 157 2.18 5.40 -7.55
CA ASP A 157 2.78 4.24 -8.23
C ASP A 157 4.06 3.70 -7.54
N GLY A 158 4.23 4.05 -6.25
CA GLY A 158 5.20 3.42 -5.35
C GLY A 158 6.65 3.87 -5.49
N LEU A 159 7.57 3.13 -4.87
CA LEU A 159 9.00 3.51 -4.77
C LEU A 159 9.64 3.75 -6.15
N GLY A 160 9.34 2.87 -7.11
CA GLY A 160 9.81 2.93 -8.48
C GLY A 160 9.06 3.90 -9.39
N SER A 161 8.28 4.83 -8.81
CA SER A 161 7.36 5.74 -9.51
C SER A 161 7.91 6.29 -10.82
N ARG A 162 7.19 6.00 -11.91
CA ARG A 162 7.44 6.63 -13.21
C ARG A 162 6.81 8.01 -13.25
N THR A 163 5.68 8.20 -12.58
CA THR A 163 5.02 9.49 -12.46
C THR A 163 5.94 10.54 -11.82
N ARG A 164 6.64 10.19 -10.73
CA ARG A 164 7.67 11.03 -10.12
C ARG A 164 8.72 11.45 -11.13
N ARG A 165 9.30 10.50 -11.87
CA ARG A 165 10.34 10.80 -12.88
C ARG A 165 9.84 11.68 -14.02
N MET A 166 8.55 11.61 -14.39
CA MET A 166 7.96 12.48 -15.42
C MET A 166 7.65 13.89 -14.90
N MET A 167 7.44 14.05 -13.59
CA MET A 167 7.16 15.34 -12.96
C MET A 167 8.44 16.13 -12.60
N LEU A 168 9.58 15.45 -12.58
CA LEU A 168 10.89 16.07 -12.39
C LEU A 168 11.45 16.53 -13.74
N ASP A 169 12.31 17.55 -13.72
CA ASP A 169 13.05 17.96 -14.91
C ASP A 169 13.87 16.79 -15.47
N ALA A 170 14.10 16.76 -16.79
CA ALA A 170 14.77 15.65 -17.46
C ALA A 170 16.15 15.31 -16.87
N ASP A 171 16.86 16.32 -16.36
CA ASP A 171 18.20 16.18 -15.77
C ASP A 171 18.18 16.11 -14.23
N ALA A 172 17.00 16.20 -13.61
CA ALA A 172 16.90 16.15 -12.16
C ALA A 172 17.15 14.72 -11.65
N PRO A 173 18.02 14.54 -10.64
CA PRO A 173 18.28 13.23 -10.06
C PRO A 173 17.02 12.70 -9.36
N ASP A 174 16.79 11.38 -9.45
CA ASP A 174 15.73 10.73 -8.67
C ASP A 174 16.03 10.94 -7.17
N PRO A 175 15.12 11.55 -6.38
CA PRO A 175 15.38 11.90 -4.98
C PRO A 175 15.47 10.69 -4.03
N LEU A 176 15.58 9.47 -4.58
CA LEU A 176 15.79 8.26 -3.81
C LEU A 176 17.20 8.23 -3.22
N ARG A 177 17.29 8.23 -1.88
CA ARG A 177 18.56 8.14 -1.16
C ARG A 177 18.73 6.77 -0.51
N PRO A 178 19.73 5.96 -0.91
CA PRO A 178 19.99 4.68 -0.26
C PRO A 178 20.53 4.93 1.16
N VAL A 179 20.03 4.16 2.13
CA VAL A 179 20.46 4.21 3.54
C VAL A 179 21.41 3.07 3.92
N GLY A 180 21.92 2.33 2.92
CA GLY A 180 22.86 1.22 3.12
C GLY A 180 22.28 -0.02 3.81
N THR A 181 20.95 -0.11 3.97
CA THR A 181 20.28 -1.23 4.62
C THR A 181 19.38 -1.95 3.61
N THR A 182 19.44 -3.29 3.61
CA THR A 182 18.57 -4.15 2.80
C THR A 182 17.86 -5.14 3.70
N ALA A 183 16.56 -5.32 3.49
CA ALA A 183 15.77 -6.36 4.14
C ALA A 183 15.12 -7.22 3.05
N GLY A 184 15.27 -8.53 3.17
CA GLY A 184 14.59 -9.50 2.34
C GLY A 184 13.45 -10.12 3.12
N TYR A 185 12.28 -10.22 2.49
CA TYR A 185 11.15 -10.92 3.06
C TYR A 185 10.66 -11.98 2.08
N PHE A 186 10.29 -13.15 2.58
CA PHE A 186 9.89 -14.29 1.77
C PHE A 186 8.79 -15.06 2.48
N THR A 187 7.87 -15.63 1.71
CA THR A 187 6.88 -16.57 2.21
C THR A 187 7.44 -17.99 2.14
N MET A 188 7.20 -18.78 3.18
CA MET A 188 7.47 -20.22 3.18
C MET A 188 6.16 -20.95 3.37
N ALA A 189 5.87 -21.93 2.52
CA ALA A 189 4.74 -22.81 2.73
C ALA A 189 5.02 -23.67 3.96
N ARG A 190 4.28 -23.42 5.05
CA ARG A 190 4.33 -24.20 6.28
C ARG A 190 2.92 -24.37 6.80
N GLU A 191 2.48 -25.62 6.93
CA GLU A 191 1.25 -25.93 7.64
C GLU A 191 1.48 -25.79 9.15
N LEU A 192 0.57 -25.10 9.83
CA LEU A 192 0.56 -25.07 11.30
C LEU A 192 0.01 -26.39 11.82
N GLN A 193 0.75 -27.02 12.73
CA GLN A 193 0.27 -28.23 13.39
C GLN A 193 -0.84 -27.89 14.41
N PRO A 194 -1.71 -28.84 14.78
CA PRO A 194 -2.73 -28.62 15.81
C PRO A 194 -2.09 -28.10 17.12
N GLY A 195 -2.55 -26.93 17.57
CA GLY A 195 -2.03 -26.26 18.78
C GLY A 195 -0.87 -25.30 18.53
N GLU A 196 -0.30 -25.25 17.33
CA GLU A 196 0.67 -24.22 16.97
C GLU A 196 -0.02 -22.87 16.71
N GLN A 197 0.66 -21.81 17.10
CA GLN A 197 0.26 -20.44 16.81
C GLN A 197 1.28 -19.79 15.88
N TYR A 198 0.83 -18.83 15.07
CA TYR A 198 1.73 -18.10 14.17
C TYR A 198 2.61 -17.12 14.94
N MET A 199 3.92 -17.18 14.67
CA MET A 199 4.96 -16.31 15.25
C MET A 199 5.88 -15.87 14.11
N ALA A 200 6.21 -14.58 14.03
CA ALA A 200 7.22 -14.11 13.09
C ALA A 200 8.62 -14.54 13.58
N SER A 201 9.44 -15.04 12.66
CA SER A 201 10.85 -15.36 12.92
C SER A 201 11.75 -14.44 12.11
N CYS A 202 12.61 -13.69 12.79
CA CYS A 202 13.68 -12.92 12.16
C CYS A 202 15.01 -13.66 12.34
N TYR A 203 15.64 -14.02 11.22
CA TYR A 203 16.97 -14.61 11.17
C TYR A 203 17.98 -13.49 10.96
N LEU A 204 18.95 -13.39 11.87
CA LEU A 204 20.06 -12.46 11.71
C LEU A 204 21.11 -13.10 10.78
N ALA A 205 21.24 -12.57 9.58
CA ALA A 205 22.36 -12.90 8.70
C ALA A 205 23.60 -12.14 9.20
N THR A 206 24.38 -12.79 10.06
CA THR A 206 25.75 -12.37 10.41
C THR A 206 26.75 -13.04 9.48
#